data_AF-A0A7W6JSP5-F1
#
_entry.id   AF-A0A7W6JSP5-F1
#
_cell.length_a   1.000
_cell.length_b   1.000
_cell.length_c   1.000
_cell.angle_alpha   90.00
_cell.angle_beta   90.00
_cell.angle_gamma   90.00
#
_symmetry.space_group_name_H-M   'P 1'
#
loop_
_entity.id
_entity.type
_entity.pdbx_description
1 polymer ?
#
loop_
_entity_poly.entity_id
_entity_poly.type
_entity_poly.pdbx_seq_one_letter_code
_entity_poly.pdbx_strand_id
1 'polypeptide(L)'
;MRIENLQAPLLNSLMAALPKVASGFSVKEGELPAAPAPVPQGTNAAQALNPSVAMLVTLAAADPAIERRRKQAVDAQRGVDMLDGLHRELVAGVVAPERLQQIVEWSESFQHSDDPVLASILSDIEVRVRVELAKLDLQA
;
A
#
# COMPACT_ATOMS: atom_id res chain seq x y z
N MET A 1 -39.04 -2.51 23.39
CA MET A 1 -37.81 -3.34 23.44
C MET A 1 -36.72 -2.50 24.08
N ARG A 2 -36.06 -3.06 25.10
CA ARG A 2 -35.03 -2.42 25.93
C ARG A 2 -33.73 -2.24 25.14
N ILE A 3 -32.96 -1.20 25.51
CA ILE A 3 -31.62 -0.93 25.01
C ILE A 3 -30.66 -1.32 26.15
N GLU A 4 -30.07 -2.51 26.06
CA GLU A 4 -29.09 -2.98 27.03
C GLU A 4 -27.68 -2.47 26.69
N ASN A 5 -27.22 -1.55 27.54
CA ASN A 5 -25.88 -1.43 28.15
C ASN A 5 -24.61 -1.84 27.37
N LEU A 6 -23.75 -0.84 27.16
CA LEU A 6 -22.30 -0.96 26.98
C LEU A 6 -21.65 -1.66 28.18
N GLN A 7 -20.96 -2.77 27.97
CA GLN A 7 -19.92 -3.25 28.89
C GLN A 7 -18.74 -3.84 28.11
N ALA A 8 -17.59 -3.18 28.27
CA ALA A 8 -16.30 -3.56 27.75
C ALA A 8 -15.77 -4.85 28.42
N PRO A 9 -15.00 -5.65 27.67
CA PRO A 9 -13.81 -6.25 28.27
C PRO A 9 -12.57 -6.05 27.39
N LEU A 10 -12.03 -4.83 27.37
CA LEU A 10 -10.72 -4.49 26.80
C LEU A 10 -9.64 -4.41 27.89
N LEU A 11 -9.47 -5.46 28.71
CA LEU A 11 -8.48 -5.45 29.80
C LEU A 11 -7.76 -6.79 30.07
N ASN A 12 -8.02 -7.87 29.33
CA ASN A 12 -7.35 -9.17 29.58
C ASN A 12 -6.29 -9.60 28.56
N SER A 13 -6.00 -8.77 27.55
CA SER A 13 -5.08 -9.15 26.46
C SER A 13 -3.67 -8.56 26.58
N LEU A 14 -3.34 -7.86 27.68
CA LEU A 14 -2.10 -7.10 27.82
C LEU A 14 -1.01 -7.76 28.70
N MET A 15 -1.12 -9.05 29.02
CA MET A 15 -0.20 -9.76 29.92
C MET A 15 0.18 -11.17 29.43
N ALA A 16 0.55 -11.34 28.16
CA ALA A 16 0.95 -12.67 27.66
C ALA A 16 2.04 -12.72 26.56
N ALA A 17 2.77 -11.63 26.28
CA ALA A 17 3.79 -11.68 25.22
C ALA A 17 5.03 -10.80 25.48
N LEU A 18 5.65 -10.94 26.66
CA LEU A 18 7.02 -10.46 26.86
C LEU A 18 8.02 -11.60 26.63
N PRO A 19 8.91 -11.54 25.62
CA PRO A 19 9.96 -12.52 25.43
C PRO A 19 11.06 -12.37 26.50
N LYS A 20 11.50 -13.52 27.01
CA LYS A 20 12.50 -13.70 28.07
C LYS A 20 13.89 -13.28 27.57
N VAL A 21 14.47 -12.24 28.18
CA VAL A 21 15.85 -11.80 27.92
C VAL A 21 16.82 -12.83 28.46
N ALA A 22 17.60 -13.46 27.59
CA ALA A 22 18.75 -14.28 27.95
C ALA A 22 20.01 -13.41 27.95
N SER A 23 20.61 -13.24 29.13
CA SER A 23 21.95 -12.68 29.30
C SER A 23 23.00 -13.66 28.78
N GLY A 24 23.87 -13.20 27.87
CA GLY A 24 24.97 -14.00 27.35
C GLY A 24 25.85 -13.20 26.38
N PHE A 25 26.45 -12.10 26.84
CA PHE A 25 27.51 -11.42 26.10
C PHE A 25 28.85 -11.76 26.74
N SER A 26 29.64 -12.61 26.09
CA SER A 26 31.02 -12.90 26.49
C SER A 26 31.95 -12.14 25.55
N VAL A 27 32.63 -11.13 26.07
CA VAL A 27 33.75 -10.45 25.41
C VAL A 27 34.94 -11.41 25.39
N LYS A 28 35.46 -11.69 24.20
CA LYS A 28 36.76 -12.34 24.02
C LYS A 28 37.68 -11.33 23.33
N GLU A 29 38.49 -10.67 24.14
CA GLU A 29 39.66 -9.91 23.67
C GLU A 29 40.67 -10.90 23.06
N GLY A 30 41.08 -10.61 21.84
CA GLY A 30 41.98 -11.43 21.05
C GLY A 30 42.82 -10.55 20.13
N GLU A 31 43.89 -10.01 20.71
CA GLU A 31 45.20 -9.66 20.16
C GLU A 31 45.41 -9.77 18.63
N LEU A 32 45.77 -8.64 18.00
CA LEU A 32 46.43 -8.56 16.69
C LEU A 32 47.91 -8.95 16.83
N PRO A 33 48.55 -9.62 15.84
CA PRO A 33 49.30 -8.84 14.85
C PRO A 33 49.45 -9.41 13.41
N ALA A 34 49.69 -8.47 12.49
CA ALA A 34 50.50 -8.51 11.25
C ALA A 34 50.02 -9.29 9.98
N ALA A 35 50.06 -8.59 8.85
CA ALA A 35 49.88 -9.05 7.46
C ALA A 35 51.22 -9.56 6.85
N PRO A 36 51.25 -10.34 5.71
CA PRO A 36 50.87 -9.87 4.36
C PRO A 36 50.18 -10.92 3.42
N ALA A 37 49.88 -10.47 2.20
CA ALA A 37 48.95 -10.99 1.17
C ALA A 37 49.20 -12.39 0.55
N PRO A 38 48.19 -12.93 -0.18
CA PRO A 38 48.36 -13.11 -1.63
C PRO A 38 47.13 -12.75 -2.50
N VAL A 39 47.38 -12.77 -3.82
CA VAL A 39 46.65 -12.25 -4.99
C VAL A 39 45.45 -13.11 -5.49
N PRO A 40 44.87 -12.81 -6.67
CA PRO A 40 43.46 -12.46 -6.90
C PRO A 40 42.53 -13.67 -7.09
N GLN A 41 41.28 -13.56 -6.62
CA GLN A 41 40.22 -14.50 -7.00
C GLN A 41 39.03 -13.73 -7.58
N GLY A 42 38.80 -13.97 -8.87
CA GLY A 42 37.57 -13.59 -9.54
C GLY A 42 36.38 -14.41 -9.07
N THR A 43 35.23 -14.06 -9.64
CA THR A 43 33.92 -14.74 -9.55
C THR A 43 33.17 -14.55 -8.22
N ASN A 44 32.17 -13.66 -8.22
CA ASN A 44 30.77 -14.09 -8.38
C ASN A 44 29.82 -12.88 -8.25
N ALA A 45 28.99 -12.73 -9.27
CA ALA A 45 27.86 -11.83 -9.30
C ALA A 45 26.77 -12.35 -8.36
N ALA A 46 26.95 -12.07 -7.07
CA ALA A 46 25.92 -12.09 -6.04
C ALA A 46 26.49 -11.35 -4.82
N GLN A 47 26.79 -10.06 -4.98
CA GLN A 47 26.93 -9.20 -3.82
C GLN A 47 25.58 -9.22 -3.12
N ALA A 48 25.51 -9.93 -2.00
CA ALA A 48 24.45 -9.76 -1.02
C ALA A 48 24.37 -8.25 -0.76
N LEU A 49 23.30 -7.62 -1.25
CA LEU A 49 23.00 -6.22 -0.99
C LEU A 49 22.68 -6.15 0.50
N ASN A 50 23.72 -6.01 1.34
CA ASN A 50 23.54 -5.65 2.73
C ASN A 50 23.04 -4.20 2.71
N PRO A 51 21.76 -3.94 3.04
CA PRO A 51 21.25 -2.58 3.03
C PRO A 51 22.07 -1.76 4.01
N SER A 52 22.53 -0.58 3.57
CA SER A 52 23.29 0.31 4.45
C SER A 52 22.41 0.74 5.63
N VAL A 53 23.03 1.06 6.76
CA VAL A 53 22.31 1.59 7.93
C VAL A 53 21.50 2.83 7.54
N ALA A 54 22.04 3.68 6.67
CA ALA A 54 21.31 4.84 6.12
C ALA A 54 20.05 4.42 5.34
N MET A 55 20.11 3.37 4.53
CA MET A 55 18.94 2.85 3.80
C MET A 55 17.87 2.31 4.74
N LEU A 56 18.26 1.59 5.80
CA LEU A 56 17.33 1.08 6.81
C LEU A 56 16.68 2.22 7.61
N VAL A 57 17.45 3.24 7.99
CA VAL A 57 16.93 4.45 8.67
C VAL A 57 15.94 5.18 7.77
N THR A 58 16.26 5.35 6.49
CA THR A 58 15.33 5.98 5.52
C THR A 58 14.04 5.18 5.35
N LEU A 59 14.11 3.84 5.30
CA LEU A 59 12.92 3.00 5.20
C LEU A 59 12.07 3.04 6.47
N ALA A 60 12.69 3.11 7.65
CA ALA A 60 11.98 3.29 8.92
C ALA A 60 11.34 4.69 9.06
N ALA A 61 11.94 5.70 8.45
CA ALA A 61 11.39 7.05 8.39
C ALA A 61 10.27 7.21 7.34
N ALA A 62 10.13 6.28 6.39
CA ALA A 62 9.04 6.28 5.43
C ALA A 62 7.74 5.83 6.10
N ASP A 63 6.73 6.71 6.14
CA ASP A 63 5.42 6.37 6.69
C ASP A 63 4.60 5.59 5.63
N PRO A 64 4.32 4.29 5.86
CA PRO A 64 3.55 3.49 4.92
C PRO A 64 2.10 3.97 4.77
N ALA A 65 1.54 4.70 5.74
CA ALA A 65 0.19 5.26 5.63
C ALA A 65 0.15 6.41 4.61
N ILE A 66 1.18 7.26 4.59
CA ILE A 66 1.28 8.36 3.62
C ILE A 66 1.39 7.80 2.19
N GLU A 67 2.22 6.78 1.99
CA GLU A 67 2.37 6.18 0.65
C GLU A 67 1.10 5.44 0.19
N ARG A 68 0.38 4.75 1.10
CA ARG A 68 -0.93 4.15 0.77
C ARG A 68 -1.94 5.22 0.37
N ARG A 69 -2.05 6.31 1.15
CA ARG A 69 -2.93 7.44 0.85
C ARG A 69 -2.61 8.06 -0.50
N ARG A 70 -1.32 8.26 -0.80
CA ARG A 70 -0.85 8.79 -2.09
C ARG A 70 -1.28 7.90 -3.25
N LYS A 71 -1.09 6.59 -3.14
CA LYS A 71 -1.50 5.62 -4.17
C LYS A 71 -3.01 5.65 -4.41
N GLN A 72 -3.80 5.66 -3.33
CA GLN A 72 -5.25 5.76 -3.42
C GLN A 72 -5.71 7.09 -4.03
N ALA A 73 -5.03 8.20 -3.73
CA ALA A 73 -5.32 9.49 -4.35
C ALA A 73 -5.03 9.51 -5.86
N VAL A 74 -3.93 8.88 -6.30
CA VAL A 74 -3.63 8.71 -7.72
C VAL A 74 -4.69 7.84 -8.40
N ASP A 75 -5.15 6.78 -7.74
CA ASP A 75 -6.20 5.93 -8.27
C ASP A 75 -7.55 6.66 -8.39
N ALA A 76 -7.92 7.46 -7.38
CA ALA A 76 -9.09 8.33 -7.43
C ALA A 76 -9.02 9.32 -8.61
N GLN A 77 -7.86 9.96 -8.81
CA GLN A 77 -7.65 10.86 -9.94
C GLN A 77 -7.83 10.14 -11.28
N ARG A 78 -7.27 8.92 -11.41
CA ARG A 78 -7.45 8.08 -12.59
C ARG A 78 -8.94 7.79 -12.85
N GLY A 79 -9.72 7.46 -11.81
CA GLY A 79 -11.16 7.27 -11.89
C GLY A 79 -11.89 8.50 -12.47
N VAL A 80 -11.56 9.69 -11.98
CA VAL A 80 -12.11 10.97 -12.47
C VAL A 80 -11.71 11.21 -13.94
N ASP A 81 -10.44 11.03 -14.28
CA ASP A 81 -9.95 11.26 -15.64
C ASP A 81 -10.63 10.33 -16.67
N MET A 82 -10.91 9.08 -16.29
CA MET A 82 -11.65 8.14 -17.14
C MET A 82 -13.11 8.57 -17.34
N LEU A 83 -13.78 9.06 -16.29
CA LEU A 83 -15.14 9.61 -16.39
C LEU A 83 -15.18 10.85 -17.28
N ASP A 84 -14.22 11.76 -17.13
CA ASP A 84 -14.10 12.96 -17.97
C ASP A 84 -13.85 12.60 -19.43
N GLY A 85 -12.99 11.61 -19.67
CA GLY A 85 -12.79 11.04 -20.99
C GLY A 85 -14.09 10.48 -21.57
N LEU A 86 -14.78 9.62 -20.81
CA LEU A 86 -16.04 9.02 -21.26
C LEU A 86 -17.08 10.10 -21.58
N HIS A 87 -17.18 11.13 -20.76
CA HIS A 87 -18.07 12.26 -21.01
C HIS A 87 -17.78 12.94 -22.36
N ARG A 88 -16.50 13.22 -22.66
CA ARG A 88 -16.10 13.83 -23.95
C ARG A 88 -16.47 12.95 -25.14
N GLU A 89 -16.29 11.65 -25.02
CA GLU A 89 -16.66 10.67 -26.03
C GLU A 89 -18.18 10.59 -26.25
N LEU A 90 -18.96 10.57 -25.16
CA LEU A 90 -20.41 10.63 -25.22
C LEU A 90 -20.91 11.91 -25.91
N VAL A 91 -20.28 13.06 -25.61
CA VAL A 91 -20.58 14.33 -26.27
C VAL A 91 -20.23 14.29 -27.76
N ALA A 92 -19.14 13.60 -28.14
CA ALA A 92 -18.78 13.38 -29.54
C ALA A 92 -19.67 12.33 -30.23
N GLY A 93 -20.48 11.58 -29.49
CA GLY A 93 -21.35 10.51 -29.99
C GLY A 93 -20.61 9.22 -30.34
N VAL A 94 -19.34 9.08 -29.96
CA VAL A 94 -18.51 7.90 -30.25
C VAL A 94 -17.79 7.51 -28.96
N VAL A 95 -18.11 6.32 -28.44
CA VAL A 95 -17.50 5.78 -27.22
C VAL A 95 -16.55 4.65 -27.60
N ALA A 96 -15.30 4.74 -27.12
CA ALA A 96 -14.30 3.72 -27.37
C ALA A 96 -14.54 2.49 -26.45
N PRO A 97 -14.62 1.26 -27.00
CA PRO A 97 -14.84 0.07 -26.18
C PRO A 97 -13.71 -0.16 -25.18
N GLU A 98 -12.48 0.21 -25.53
CA GLU A 98 -11.31 0.11 -24.65
C GLU A 98 -11.46 0.98 -23.39
N ARG A 99 -12.08 2.16 -23.52
CA ARG A 99 -12.34 3.05 -22.37
C ARG A 99 -13.38 2.44 -21.43
N LEU A 100 -14.45 1.86 -21.99
CA LEU A 100 -15.47 1.19 -21.18
C LEU A 100 -14.88 0.02 -20.41
N GLN A 101 -14.03 -0.78 -21.06
CA GLN A 101 -13.33 -1.87 -20.40
C GLN A 101 -12.44 -1.37 -19.26
N GLN A 102 -11.66 -0.30 -19.47
CA GLN A 102 -10.82 0.30 -18.42
C GLN A 102 -11.63 0.78 -17.22
N ILE A 103 -12.82 1.34 -17.47
CA ILE A 103 -13.72 1.81 -16.41
C ILE A 103 -14.29 0.63 -15.62
N VAL A 104 -14.69 -0.45 -16.29
CA VAL A 104 -15.14 -1.69 -15.63
C VAL A 104 -14.02 -2.27 -14.77
N GLU A 105 -12.83 -2.47 -15.33
CA GLU A 105 -11.67 -3.00 -14.59
C GLU A 105 -11.33 -2.14 -13.38
N TRP A 106 -11.40 -0.80 -13.52
CA TRP A 106 -11.19 0.10 -12.38
C TRP A 106 -12.23 -0.10 -11.28
N SER A 107 -13.51 -0.19 -11.65
CA SER A 107 -14.59 -0.40 -10.68
C SER A 107 -14.52 -1.75 -9.97
N GLU A 108 -14.11 -2.81 -10.67
CA GLU A 108 -13.89 -4.13 -10.06
C GLU A 108 -12.70 -4.13 -9.09
N SER A 109 -11.68 -3.30 -9.37
CA SER A 109 -10.50 -3.16 -8.52
C SER A 109 -10.68 -2.21 -7.33
N PHE A 110 -11.88 -1.67 -7.14
CA PHE A 110 -12.19 -0.65 -6.15
C PHE A 110 -11.89 -1.12 -4.71
N GLN A 111 -11.17 -0.28 -3.96
CA GLN A 111 -10.86 -0.52 -2.55
C GLN A 111 -11.21 0.70 -1.70
N HIS A 112 -11.84 0.46 -0.55
CA HIS A 112 -12.12 1.50 0.42
C HIS A 112 -10.82 2.02 1.05
N SER A 113 -10.73 3.33 1.25
CA SER A 113 -9.61 3.98 1.95
C SER A 113 -9.86 4.05 3.45
N ASP A 114 -8.80 3.94 4.25
CA ASP A 114 -8.84 4.19 5.70
C ASP A 114 -8.95 5.69 6.02
N ASP A 115 -8.57 6.56 5.07
CA ASP A 115 -8.73 8.01 5.21
C ASP A 115 -10.19 8.38 4.89
N PRO A 116 -10.95 8.94 5.86
CA PRO A 116 -12.38 9.21 5.68
C PRO A 116 -12.67 10.18 4.53
N VAL A 117 -11.79 11.15 4.27
CA VAL A 117 -11.99 12.13 3.19
C VAL A 117 -11.80 11.44 1.83
N LEU A 118 -10.72 10.69 1.68
CA LEU A 118 -10.44 9.97 0.44
C LEU A 118 -11.45 8.85 0.18
N ALA A 119 -11.92 8.17 1.22
CA ALA A 119 -12.96 7.15 1.14
C ALA A 119 -14.27 7.73 0.59
N SER A 120 -14.68 8.91 1.06
CA SER A 120 -15.85 9.61 0.55
C SER A 120 -15.72 9.91 -0.95
N ILE A 121 -14.57 10.47 -1.36
CA ILE A 121 -14.33 10.83 -2.76
C ILE A 121 -14.35 9.58 -3.65
N LEU A 122 -13.66 8.52 -3.24
CA LEU A 122 -13.63 7.25 -3.96
C LEU A 122 -15.04 6.65 -4.12
N SER A 123 -15.84 6.66 -3.05
CA SER A 123 -17.24 6.20 -3.10
C SER A 123 -18.10 7.01 -4.06
N ASP A 124 -17.93 8.34 -4.11
CA ASP A 124 -18.68 9.19 -5.04
C ASP A 124 -18.32 8.90 -6.50
N ILE A 125 -17.02 8.68 -6.78
CA ILE A 125 -16.53 8.29 -8.10
C ILE A 125 -17.11 6.93 -8.49
N GLU A 126 -17.06 5.94 -7.59
CA GLU A 126 -17.56 4.59 -7.83
C GLU A 126 -19.06 4.58 -8.17
N VAL A 127 -19.88 5.29 -7.38
CA VAL A 127 -21.31 5.44 -7.68
C VAL A 127 -21.51 6.05 -9.05
N ARG A 128 -20.73 7.08 -9.42
CA ARG A 128 -20.83 7.70 -10.73
C ARG A 128 -20.44 6.73 -11.86
N VAL A 129 -19.36 5.97 -11.68
CA VAL A 129 -18.94 4.92 -12.63
C VAL A 129 -20.06 3.91 -12.85
N ARG A 130 -20.65 3.36 -11.79
CA ARG A 130 -21.76 2.40 -11.92
C ARG A 130 -22.95 3.00 -12.66
N VAL A 131 -23.28 4.27 -12.41
CA VAL A 131 -24.36 4.96 -13.12
C VAL A 131 -24.03 5.17 -14.60
N GLU A 132 -22.81 5.57 -14.95
CA GLU A 132 -22.43 5.75 -16.36
C GLU A 132 -22.41 4.43 -17.12
N LEU A 133 -21.92 3.35 -16.51
CA LEU A 133 -21.98 2.01 -17.10
C LEU A 133 -23.43 1.55 -17.30
N ALA A 134 -24.29 1.75 -16.31
CA ALA A 134 -25.70 1.37 -16.39
C ALA A 134 -26.46 2.12 -17.50
N LYS A 135 -26.12 3.39 -17.76
CA LYS A 135 -26.70 4.16 -18.90
C LYS A 135 -26.34 3.56 -20.27
N LEU A 136 -25.28 2.77 -20.32
CA LEU A 136 -24.81 2.08 -21.52
C LEU A 136 -25.16 0.58 -21.51
N ASP A 137 -26.08 0.16 -20.62
CA ASP A 137 -26.48 -1.23 -20.40
C ASP A 137 -25.31 -2.16 -20.01
N LEU A 138 -24.26 -1.62 -19.41
CA LEU A 138 -23.12 -2.36 -18.86
C LEU A 138 -23.23 -2.47 -17.34
N GLN A 139 -22.68 -3.56 -16.79
CA GLN A 139 -22.58 -3.79 -15.35
C GLN A 139 -21.11 -3.89 -14.93
N ALA A 140 -20.85 -3.44 -13.71
CA ALA A 140 -19.59 -3.53 -12.97
C ALA A 140 -19.84 -4.30 -11.67
#